data_AF-A0A2E0L5Q8-F1
#
_entry.id   AF-A0A2E0L5Q8-F1
#
_cell.length_a   1.000
_cell.length_b   1.000
_cell.length_c   1.000
_cell.angle_alpha   90.00
_cell.angle_beta   90.00
_cell.angle_gamma   90.00
#
_symmetry.space_group_name_H-M   'P 1'
#
loop_
_entity.id
_entity.type
_entity.pdbx_description
1 polymer ?
#
loop_
_entity_poly.entity_id
_entity_poly.type
_entity_poly.pdbx_seq_one_letter_code
_entity_poly.pdbx_strand_id
1 'polypeptide(L)'
;MMTTSDQEQIPQSRKIILWLLTAILWLATAGVGFLAILSFQDIVTTLIALLLSTTIEVGIVETRGWITTARNISTIVGGLFWLGVVVGGMEYHFRHVGERRSWRIFAWTLGIEIALILVSVLIF
;
A
#
# COMPACT_ATOMS: atom_id res chain seq x y z
N MET A 1 2.46 48.30 -9.77
CA MET A 1 3.03 47.40 -10.78
C MET A 1 4.06 46.55 -10.06
N MET A 2 3.63 45.41 -9.50
CA MET A 2 4.42 44.59 -8.57
C MET A 2 5.21 43.59 -9.42
N THR A 3 6.53 43.66 -9.36
CA THR A 3 7.45 42.93 -10.23
C THR A 3 7.40 41.44 -9.93
N THR A 4 7.32 40.64 -10.99
CA THR A 4 7.30 39.18 -11.01
C THR A 4 8.65 38.54 -10.63
N SER A 5 9.50 39.23 -9.84
CA SER A 5 10.90 38.85 -9.58
C SER A 5 11.14 38.02 -8.32
N ASP A 6 10.17 37.91 -7.41
CA ASP A 6 10.30 37.11 -6.18
C ASP A 6 9.83 35.67 -6.39
N GLN A 7 10.21 35.07 -7.52
CA GLN A 7 10.25 33.62 -7.64
C GLN A 7 11.42 33.17 -6.77
N GLU A 8 11.19 32.93 -5.48
CA GLU A 8 12.13 32.23 -4.59
C GLU A 8 12.54 30.92 -5.28
N GLN A 9 13.65 30.97 -6.02
CA GLN A 9 14.26 29.79 -6.59
C GLN A 9 14.71 28.93 -5.42
N ILE A 10 13.95 27.88 -5.13
CA ILE A 10 14.29 26.91 -4.10
C ILE A 10 15.75 26.48 -4.36
N PRO A 11 16.67 26.69 -3.41
CA PRO A 11 18.08 26.41 -3.61
C PRO A 11 18.24 24.94 -4.02
N GLN A 12 19.14 24.69 -4.97
CA GLN A 12 19.31 23.37 -5.59
C GLN A 12 19.58 22.26 -4.55
N SER A 13 20.24 22.61 -3.44
CA SER A 13 20.44 21.72 -2.28
C SER A 13 19.13 21.27 -1.63
N ARG A 14 18.14 22.16 -1.46
CA ARG A 14 16.81 21.80 -0.93
C ARG A 14 16.07 20.88 -1.87
N LYS A 15 16.18 21.07 -3.19
CA LYS A 15 15.54 20.18 -4.17
C LYS A 15 16.10 18.76 -4.07
N ILE A 16 17.42 18.61 -3.96
CA ILE A 16 18.09 17.31 -3.80
C ILE A 16 17.65 16.62 -2.50
N ILE A 17 17.61 17.37 -1.39
CA ILE A 17 17.15 16.82 -0.09
C ILE A 17 15.71 16.35 -0.17
N LEU A 18 14.81 17.15 -0.75
CA LEU A 18 13.40 16.75 -0.91
C LEU A 18 13.27 15.51 -1.78
N TRP A 19 14.05 15.41 -2.85
CA TRP A 19 14.03 14.27 -3.74
C TRP A 19 14.52 12.99 -3.05
N LEU A 20 15.62 13.06 -2.30
CA LEU A 20 16.13 11.94 -1.49
C LEU A 20 15.12 11.52 -0.42
N LEU A 21 14.53 12.49 0.27
CA LEU A 21 13.56 12.24 1.32
C LEU A 21 12.30 11.57 0.76
N THR A 22 11.78 12.04 -0.38
CA THR A 22 10.68 11.39 -1.10
C THR A 22 11.05 9.96 -1.52
N ALA A 23 12.25 9.73 -2.05
CA ALA A 23 12.68 8.40 -2.45
C ALA A 23 12.76 7.42 -1.26
N ILE A 24 13.33 7.85 -0.13
CA ILE A 24 13.43 7.03 1.09
C ILE A 24 12.03 6.73 1.66
N LEU A 25 11.18 7.74 1.76
CA LEU A 25 9.80 7.58 2.23
C LEU A 25 9.02 6.62 1.33
N TRP A 26 9.18 6.74 0.02
CA TRP A 26 8.51 5.86 -0.93
C TRP A 26 9.01 4.42 -0.85
N LEU A 27 10.32 4.22 -0.64
CA LEU A 27 10.89 2.90 -0.40
C LEU A 27 10.36 2.29 0.91
N ALA A 28 10.23 3.10 1.96
CA ALA A 28 9.66 2.66 3.23
C ALA A 28 8.19 2.25 3.07
N THR A 29 7.37 3.05 2.38
CA THR A 29 5.98 2.70 2.04
C THR A 29 5.92 1.45 1.17
N ALA A 30 6.83 1.30 0.20
CA ALA A 30 6.93 0.09 -0.61
C ALA A 30 7.19 -1.17 0.25
N GLY A 31 8.00 -1.05 1.30
CA GLY A 31 8.23 -2.11 2.28
C GLY A 31 7.02 -2.38 3.18
N VAL A 32 6.37 -1.32 3.69
CA VAL A 32 5.19 -1.45 4.56
C VAL A 32 4.01 -2.04 3.80
N GLY A 33 3.73 -1.63 2.57
CA GLY A 33 2.66 -2.23 1.79
C GLY A 33 2.94 -3.67 1.37
N PHE A 34 4.19 -4.10 1.27
CA PHE A 34 4.51 -5.54 1.15
C PHE A 34 4.06 -6.32 2.39
N LEU A 35 4.29 -5.79 3.60
CA LEU A 35 3.76 -6.38 4.83
C LEU A 35 2.22 -6.33 4.86
N ALA A 36 1.61 -5.25 4.39
CA ALA A 36 0.16 -5.12 4.30
C ALA A 36 -0.47 -6.18 3.37
N ILE A 37 0.23 -6.63 2.33
CA ILE A 37 -0.23 -7.77 1.50
C ILE A 37 -0.30 -9.05 2.32
N LEU A 38 0.69 -9.33 3.17
CA LEU A 38 0.67 -10.51 4.04
C LEU A 38 -0.52 -10.42 5.02
N SER A 39 -0.68 -9.26 5.66
CA SER A 39 -1.82 -8.98 6.52
C SER A 39 -3.17 -9.14 5.80
N PHE A 40 -3.27 -8.67 4.56
CA PHE A 40 -4.47 -8.85 3.75
C PHE A 40 -4.76 -10.33 3.45
N GLN A 41 -3.73 -11.15 3.20
CA GLN A 41 -3.92 -12.59 3.04
C GLN A 41 -4.48 -13.25 4.30
N ASP A 42 -4.00 -12.84 5.48
CA ASP A 42 -4.49 -13.38 6.76
C ASP A 42 -5.97 -13.00 6.99
N ILE A 43 -6.34 -11.76 6.65
CA ILE A 43 -7.74 -11.31 6.68
C ILE A 43 -8.61 -12.15 5.73
N VAL A 44 -8.19 -12.31 4.47
CA VAL A 44 -8.95 -13.07 3.46
C VAL A 44 -9.11 -14.53 3.86
N THR A 45 -8.03 -15.17 4.31
CA THR A 45 -8.09 -16.59 4.72
C THR A 45 -8.99 -16.78 5.93
N THR A 46 -8.94 -15.88 6.92
CA THR A 46 -9.82 -15.92 8.09
C THR A 46 -11.29 -15.72 7.72
N LEU A 47 -11.60 -14.74 6.87
CA LEU A 47 -12.97 -14.49 6.40
C LEU A 47 -13.56 -15.71 5.67
N ILE A 48 -12.76 -16.36 4.82
CA ILE A 48 -13.19 -17.55 4.10
C ILE A 48 -13.40 -18.73 5.05
N ALA A 49 -12.50 -18.91 6.04
CA ALA A 49 -12.65 -19.94 7.05
C ALA A 49 -13.95 -19.75 7.87
N LEU A 50 -14.26 -18.50 8.26
CA LEU A 50 -15.50 -18.14 8.97
C LEU A 50 -16.75 -18.36 8.10
N LEU A 51 -16.68 -18.04 6.81
CA LEU A 51 -17.80 -18.24 5.90
C LEU A 51 -18.08 -19.73 5.68
N LEU A 52 -17.03 -20.53 5.48
CA LEU A 52 -17.17 -21.97 5.28
C LEU A 52 -17.66 -22.67 6.56
N SER A 53 -17.20 -22.26 7.74
CA SER A 53 -17.63 -22.85 9.01
C SER A 53 -19.11 -22.58 9.33
N THR A 54 -19.70 -21.53 8.75
CA THR A 54 -21.09 -21.14 9.00
C THR A 54 -22.08 -21.69 7.97
N THR A 55 -21.63 -22.13 6.79
CA THR A 55 -22.53 -22.44 5.67
C THR A 55 -22.56 -23.89 5.21
N ILE A 56 -21.51 -24.69 5.42
CA ILE A 56 -21.42 -26.02 4.80
C ILE A 56 -20.67 -27.01 5.73
N GLU A 57 -21.21 -28.23 5.91
CA GLU A 57 -20.45 -29.39 6.40
C GLU A 57 -19.43 -29.84 5.33
N VAL A 58 -18.40 -29.04 5.11
CA VAL A 58 -17.30 -29.38 4.20
C VAL A 58 -16.29 -30.23 4.95
N GLY A 59 -15.87 -31.35 4.36
CA GLY A 59 -14.77 -32.15 4.88
C GLY A 59 -13.46 -31.34 4.97
N ILE A 60 -12.63 -31.61 5.98
CA ILE A 60 -11.40 -30.86 6.30
C ILE A 60 -10.46 -30.68 5.08
N VAL A 61 -10.42 -31.66 4.17
CA VAL A 61 -9.57 -31.64 2.97
C VAL A 61 -10.06 -30.62 1.93
N GLU A 62 -11.37 -30.52 1.71
CA GLU A 62 -11.96 -29.57 0.74
C GLU A 62 -11.83 -28.13 1.24
N THR A 63 -12.04 -27.89 2.55
CA THR A 63 -11.84 -26.58 3.18
C THR A 63 -10.41 -26.05 2.99
N ARG A 64 -9.40 -26.92 3.11
CA ARG A 64 -8.00 -26.55 2.85
C ARG A 64 -7.77 -26.14 1.40
N GLY A 65 -8.35 -26.86 0.45
CA GLY A 65 -8.25 -26.55 -0.98
C GLY A 65 -8.80 -25.16 -1.34
N TRP A 66 -9.97 -24.81 -0.78
CA TRP A 66 -10.57 -23.49 -0.97
C TRP A 66 -9.74 -22.36 -0.37
N ILE A 67 -9.23 -22.53 0.86
CA ILE A 67 -8.38 -21.53 1.52
C ILE A 67 -7.10 -21.30 0.72
N THR A 68 -6.42 -22.36 0.27
CA THR A 68 -5.19 -22.23 -0.52
C THR A 68 -5.46 -21.55 -1.86
N THR A 69 -6.54 -21.91 -2.54
CA THR A 69 -6.91 -21.30 -3.84
C THR A 69 -7.19 -19.81 -3.67
N ALA A 70 -8.00 -19.44 -2.68
CA ALA A 70 -8.32 -18.05 -2.42
C ALA A 70 -7.08 -17.23 -2.02
N ARG A 71 -6.18 -17.80 -1.23
CA ARG A 71 -4.90 -17.17 -0.89
C ARG A 71 -4.03 -16.92 -2.13
N ASN A 72 -3.94 -17.89 -3.04
CA ASN A 72 -3.15 -17.73 -4.27
C ASN A 72 -3.73 -16.63 -5.16
N ILE A 73 -5.05 -16.61 -5.34
CA ILE A 73 -5.74 -15.58 -6.12
C ILE A 73 -5.53 -14.21 -5.48
N SER A 74 -5.74 -14.08 -4.16
CA SER A 74 -5.56 -12.81 -3.46
C SER A 74 -4.11 -12.33 -3.50
N THR A 75 -3.14 -13.24 -3.47
CA THR A 75 -1.71 -12.93 -3.63
C THR A 75 -1.42 -12.34 -5.00
N ILE A 76 -1.92 -12.98 -6.08
CA ILE A 76 -1.67 -12.52 -7.45
C ILE A 76 -2.33 -11.15 -7.67
N VAL A 77 -3.61 -11.02 -7.31
CA VAL A 77 -4.36 -9.78 -7.50
C VAL A 77 -3.79 -8.65 -6.64
N GLY A 78 -3.51 -8.92 -5.37
CA GLY A 78 -2.91 -7.96 -4.44
C GLY A 78 -1.51 -7.53 -4.88
N GLY A 79 -0.70 -8.47 -5.35
CA GLY A 79 0.64 -8.20 -5.88
C GLY A 79 0.61 -7.32 -7.14
N LEU A 80 -0.30 -7.59 -8.09
CA LEU A 80 -0.46 -6.76 -9.29
C LEU A 80 -0.94 -5.35 -8.94
N PHE A 81 -1.93 -5.24 -8.05
CA PHE A 81 -2.42 -3.94 -7.58
C PHE A 81 -1.31 -3.15 -6.90
N TRP A 82 -0.54 -3.82 -6.03
CA TRP A 82 0.57 -3.21 -5.31
C TRP A 82 1.69 -2.75 -6.24
N LEU A 83 2.05 -3.55 -7.24
CA LEU A 83 2.99 -3.12 -8.28
C LEU A 83 2.52 -1.85 -8.99
N GLY A 84 1.23 -1.77 -9.32
CA GLY A 84 0.62 -0.57 -9.90
C GLY A 84 0.74 0.65 -8.99
N VAL A 85 0.48 0.49 -7.69
CA VAL A 85 0.63 1.57 -6.69
C VAL A 85 2.08 2.00 -6.56
N VAL A 86 3.03 1.07 -6.46
CA VAL A 86 4.46 1.37 -6.30
C VAL A 86 4.99 2.09 -7.53
N VAL A 87 4.77 1.55 -8.73
CA VAL A 87 5.27 2.14 -9.99
C VAL A 87 4.59 3.47 -10.30
N GLY A 88 3.26 3.49 -10.27
CA GLY A 88 2.47 4.69 -10.58
C GLY A 88 2.66 5.79 -9.54
N GLY A 89 2.74 5.43 -8.26
CA GLY A 89 3.02 6.39 -7.20
C GLY A 89 4.45 6.91 -7.26
N MET A 90 5.44 6.09 -7.59
CA MET A 90 6.83 6.53 -7.76
C MET A 90 6.94 7.58 -8.88
N GLU A 91 6.36 7.30 -10.05
CA GLU A 91 6.32 8.24 -11.17
C GLU A 91 5.58 9.54 -10.80
N TYR A 92 4.43 9.42 -10.11
CA TYR A 92 3.65 10.57 -9.68
C TYR A 92 4.41 11.44 -8.66
N HIS A 93 5.01 10.82 -7.65
CA HIS A 93 5.74 11.52 -6.59
C HIS A 93 6.96 12.22 -7.14
N PHE A 94 7.69 11.62 -8.09
CA PHE A 94 8.84 12.28 -8.73
C PHE A 94 8.46 13.45 -9.62
N ARG A 95 7.31 13.39 -10.29
CA ARG A 95 6.81 14.52 -11.11
C ARG A 95 6.26 15.67 -10.28
N HIS A 96 5.76 15.39 -9.07
CA HIS A 96 5.09 16.37 -8.20
C HIS A 96 5.79 16.50 -6.84
N VAL A 97 7.13 16.41 -6.81
CA VAL A 97 7.91 16.54 -5.57
C VAL A 97 7.66 17.91 -4.96
N GLY A 98 7.32 17.94 -3.66
CA GLY A 98 7.07 19.18 -2.92
C GLY A 98 5.65 19.71 -3.01
N GLU A 99 4.78 19.13 -3.84
CA GLU A 99 3.37 19.53 -3.89
C GLU A 99 2.54 18.91 -2.76
N ARG A 100 1.65 19.68 -2.14
CA ARG A 100 0.74 19.18 -1.09
C ARG A 100 -0.11 17.99 -1.55
N ARG A 101 -0.50 17.94 -2.83
CA ARG A 101 -1.31 16.85 -3.38
C ARG A 101 -0.56 15.53 -3.37
N SER A 102 0.74 15.56 -3.67
CA SER A 102 1.66 14.43 -3.58
C SER A 102 1.69 13.87 -2.14
N TRP A 103 1.93 14.73 -1.16
CA TRP A 103 1.92 14.35 0.26
C TRP A 103 0.58 13.80 0.75
N ARG A 104 -0.53 14.30 0.23
CA ARG A 104 -1.87 13.77 0.57
C ARG A 104 -2.06 12.35 0.07
N ILE A 105 -1.66 12.04 -1.17
CA ILE A 105 -1.74 10.68 -1.71
C ILE A 105 -0.86 9.73 -0.89
N PHE A 106 0.38 10.16 -0.58
CA PHE A 106 1.29 9.41 0.27
C PHE A 106 0.65 9.04 1.62
N ALA A 107 0.07 10.02 2.31
CA ALA A 107 -0.58 9.81 3.60
C ALA A 107 -1.79 8.87 3.51
N TRP A 108 -2.57 8.93 2.42
CA TRP A 108 -3.67 8.01 2.18
C TRP A 108 -3.18 6.58 1.96
N THR A 109 -2.17 6.37 1.13
CA THR A 109 -1.57 5.06 0.89
C THR A 109 -1.07 4.45 2.20
N LEU A 110 -0.27 5.21 2.95
CA LEU A 110 0.26 4.77 4.25
C LEU A 110 -0.86 4.49 5.27
N GLY A 111 -1.90 5.32 5.31
CA GLY A 111 -3.06 5.11 6.18
C GLY A 111 -3.80 3.81 5.89
N ILE A 112 -3.98 3.47 4.62
CA ILE A 112 -4.61 2.20 4.20
C ILE A 112 -3.72 1.01 4.57
N GLU A 113 -2.40 1.10 4.33
CA GLU A 113 -1.46 0.02 4.68
C GLU A 113 -1.46 -0.24 6.19
N ILE A 114 -1.36 0.81 7.00
CA ILE A 114 -1.38 0.69 8.46
C ILE A 114 -2.73 0.12 8.92
N ALA A 115 -3.84 0.56 8.34
CA ALA A 115 -5.16 0.03 8.69
C ALA A 115 -5.27 -1.47 8.39
N LEU A 116 -4.76 -1.95 7.24
CA LEU A 116 -4.74 -3.37 6.91
C LEU A 116 -3.91 -4.19 7.91
N ILE A 117 -2.73 -3.68 8.27
CA ILE A 117 -1.87 -4.32 9.25
C ILE A 117 -2.57 -4.39 10.62
N LEU A 118 -3.17 -3.29 11.07
CA LEU A 118 -3.89 -3.24 12.34
C LEU A 118 -5.07 -4.21 12.37
N VAL A 119 -5.87 -4.28 11.31
CA VAL A 119 -7.00 -5.22 11.23
C VAL A 119 -6.50 -6.66 11.29
N SER A 120 -5.42 -6.98 10.58
CA SER A 120 -4.80 -8.31 10.63
C SER A 120 -4.32 -8.66 12.04
N VAL A 121 -3.67 -7.74 12.73
CA VAL A 121 -3.21 -7.92 14.13
C VAL A 121 -4.38 -8.11 15.10
N LEU A 122 -5.55 -7.49 14.86
CA LEU A 122 -6.72 -7.64 15.73
C LEU A 122 -7.45 -8.97 15.53
N ILE A 123 -7.31 -9.58 14.36
CA ILE A 123 -7.96 -10.85 14.02
C ILE A 123 -7.12 -12.06 14.50
N PHE A 124 -5.81 -11.85 14.68
CA PHE A 124 -4.86 -12.85 15.16
C PHE A 124 -4.70 -12.83 16.67
#